data_AF-A0A353IR10-F1
#
_entry.id   AF-A0A353IR10-F1
#
_cell.length_a   1.000
_cell.length_b   1.000
_cell.length_c   1.000
_cell.angle_alpha   90.00
_cell.angle_beta   90.00
_cell.angle_gamma   90.00
#
_symmetry.space_group_name_H-M   'P 1'
#
loop_
_entity.id
_entity.type
_entity.pdbx_description
1 polymer ?
#
loop_
_entity_poly.entity_id
_entity_poly.type
_entity_poly.pdbx_seq_one_letter_code
_entity_poly.pdbx_strand_id
1 'polypeptide(L)'
;HAEAVKDLAAKGAKGSTDLSAFVSGLDKPRAVWMMVPAGAVDAVIAELVPHLEAGDILIDGGNSYYHDDIRRAGALKDKGIHYVDVGVSGGVWGLDRGYCMMIGGEDDVVARLDPIFKTLAPGVDEAPRT
;
A
#
# COMPACT_ATOMS: atom_id res chain seq x y z
N HIS A 1 10.33 8.13 14.02
CA HIS A 1 9.01 8.17 13.35
C HIS A 1 7.96 9.03 14.06
N ALA A 2 7.98 9.20 15.39
CA ALA A 2 6.95 9.98 16.11
C ALA A 2 6.78 11.42 15.63
N GLU A 3 7.87 12.09 15.22
CA GLU A 3 7.81 13.45 14.66
C GLU A 3 7.08 13.48 13.31
N ALA A 4 7.43 12.60 12.37
CA ALA A 4 6.73 12.49 11.09
C ALA A 4 5.23 12.16 11.25
N VAL A 5 4.88 11.31 12.22
CA VAL A 5 3.47 11.01 12.56
C VAL A 5 2.77 12.27 13.06
N LYS A 6 3.41 13.03 13.96
CA LYS A 6 2.86 14.27 14.51
C LYS A 6 2.64 15.32 13.42
N ASP A 7 3.57 15.44 12.47
CA ASP A 7 3.47 16.39 11.36
C ASP A 7 2.29 16.08 10.43
N LEU A 8 2.06 14.79 10.12
CA LEU A 8 0.90 14.37 9.32
C LEU A 8 -0.40 14.50 10.10
N ALA A 9 -0.39 14.21 11.41
CA ALA A 9 -1.56 14.40 12.26
C ALA A 9 -1.97 15.88 12.34
N ALA A 10 -1.01 16.81 12.38
CA ALA A 10 -1.28 18.25 12.33
C ALA A 10 -1.94 18.69 11.01
N LYS A 11 -1.81 17.90 9.93
CA LYS A 11 -2.45 18.11 8.63
C LYS A 11 -3.81 17.40 8.49
N GLY A 12 -4.30 16.78 9.56
CA GLY A 12 -5.63 16.14 9.61
C GLY A 12 -5.63 14.62 9.45
N ALA A 13 -4.47 13.97 9.32
CA ALA A 13 -4.40 12.51 9.32
C ALA A 13 -4.64 11.93 10.73
N LYS A 14 -5.17 10.72 10.81
CA LYS A 14 -5.18 9.93 12.05
C LYS A 14 -3.86 9.17 12.15
N GLY A 15 -2.94 9.65 12.99
CA GLY A 15 -1.62 9.05 13.19
C GLY A 15 -1.58 8.05 14.35
N SER A 16 -0.67 7.08 14.26
CA SER A 16 -0.30 6.18 15.37
C SER A 16 1.20 5.96 15.41
N THR A 17 1.77 5.79 16.60
CA THR A 17 3.16 5.35 16.80
C THR A 17 3.27 3.89 17.25
N ASP A 18 2.13 3.21 17.39
CA ASP A 18 2.03 1.80 17.73
C ASP A 18 1.33 1.06 16.58
N LEU A 19 1.93 -0.06 16.15
CA LEU A 19 1.47 -0.79 14.97
C LEU A 19 0.13 -1.50 15.22
N SER A 20 -0.07 -2.04 16.43
CA SER A 20 -1.33 -2.67 16.82
C SER A 20 -2.48 -1.67 16.83
N ALA A 21 -2.24 -0.48 17.38
CA ALA A 21 -3.20 0.63 17.37
C ALA A 21 -3.46 1.16 15.96
N PHE A 22 -2.43 1.21 15.09
CA PHE A 22 -2.59 1.55 13.67
C PHE A 22 -3.55 0.58 12.98
N VAL A 23 -3.28 -0.72 13.05
CA VAL A 23 -4.09 -1.76 12.39
C VAL A 23 -5.51 -1.83 12.97
N SER A 24 -5.66 -1.63 14.28
CA SER A 24 -6.97 -1.61 14.95
C SER A 24 -7.82 -0.40 14.60
N GLY A 25 -7.20 0.70 14.13
CA GLY A 25 -7.90 1.91 13.69
C GLY A 25 -8.41 1.87 12.24
N LEU A 26 -8.13 0.80 11.50
CA LEU A 26 -8.55 0.63 10.11
C LEU A 26 -9.87 -0.15 10.01
N ASP A 27 -10.71 0.25 9.06
CA ASP A 27 -11.92 -0.49 8.72
C ASP A 27 -11.59 -1.82 8.05
N LYS A 28 -12.40 -2.84 8.36
CA LYS A 28 -12.28 -4.18 7.80
C LYS A 28 -13.11 -4.32 6.51
N PRO A 29 -12.64 -5.09 5.51
CA PRO A 29 -11.31 -5.67 5.45
C PRO A 29 -10.26 -4.57 5.22
N ARG A 30 -9.05 -4.72 5.76
CA ARG A 30 -8.06 -3.64 5.77
C ARG A 30 -7.30 -3.55 4.45
N ALA A 31 -6.83 -2.35 4.13
CA ALA A 31 -5.84 -2.12 3.08
C ALA A 31 -4.69 -1.30 3.68
N VAL A 32 -3.48 -1.88 3.73
CA VAL A 32 -2.30 -1.26 4.30
C VAL A 32 -1.28 -1.00 3.19
N TRP A 33 -1.03 0.27 2.89
CA TRP A 33 -0.07 0.69 1.87
C TRP A 33 1.28 1.01 2.49
N MET A 34 2.32 0.30 2.06
CA MET A 34 3.68 0.44 2.54
C MET A 34 4.51 1.27 1.54
N MET A 35 5.11 2.35 2.04
CA MET A 35 6.09 3.19 1.32
C MET A 35 7.39 3.24 2.11
N VAL A 36 8.01 2.07 2.30
CA VAL A 36 9.24 1.89 3.09
C VAL A 36 10.42 1.51 2.18
N PRO A 37 11.67 1.63 2.64
CA PRO A 37 12.82 1.17 1.87
C PRO A 37 12.68 -0.33 1.52
N ALA A 38 13.06 -0.73 0.29
CA ALA A 38 12.88 -2.10 -0.19
C ALA A 38 13.49 -3.17 0.74
N GLY A 39 14.63 -2.87 1.37
CA GLY A 39 15.29 -3.76 2.33
C GLY A 39 14.59 -3.89 3.69
N ALA A 40 13.57 -3.08 3.96
CA ALA A 40 12.80 -3.09 5.22
C ALA A 40 11.42 -3.76 5.09
N VAL A 41 10.95 -4.01 3.87
CA VAL A 41 9.59 -4.52 3.61
C VAL A 41 9.32 -5.83 4.35
N ASP A 42 10.24 -6.80 4.28
CA ASP A 42 10.05 -8.12 4.92
C ASP A 42 9.91 -8.00 6.45
N ALA A 43 10.68 -7.10 7.07
CA ALA A 43 10.59 -6.84 8.51
C ALA A 43 9.24 -6.20 8.87
N VAL A 44 8.79 -5.21 8.08
CA VAL A 44 7.50 -4.54 8.26
C VAL A 44 6.33 -5.52 8.09
N ILE A 45 6.39 -6.40 7.08
CA ILE A 45 5.38 -7.46 6.89
C ILE A 45 5.35 -8.38 8.12
N ALA A 46 6.51 -8.81 8.62
CA ALA A 46 6.59 -9.68 9.80
C ALA A 46 5.98 -9.05 11.06
N GLU A 47 6.11 -7.72 11.22
CA GLU A 47 5.49 -6.97 12.31
C GLU A 47 3.98 -6.76 12.11
N LEU A 48 3.52 -6.58 10.87
CA LEU A 48 2.10 -6.35 10.55
C LEU A 48 1.25 -7.63 10.64
N VAL A 49 1.77 -8.75 10.11
CA VAL A 49 1.03 -10.01 9.96
C VAL A 49 0.33 -10.48 11.25
N PRO A 50 0.92 -10.42 12.46
CA PRO A 50 0.25 -10.79 13.71
C PRO A 50 -1.01 -9.98 14.04
N HIS A 51 -1.19 -8.80 13.43
CA HIS A 51 -2.31 -7.90 13.68
C HIS A 51 -3.39 -7.95 12.59
N LEU A 52 -3.10 -8.60 11.47
CA LEU A 52 -3.99 -8.73 10.32
C LEU A 52 -4.83 -10.00 10.41
N GLU A 53 -5.92 -10.04 9.64
CA GLU A 53 -6.77 -11.20 9.50
C GLU A 53 -7.00 -11.57 8.02
N ALA A 54 -7.60 -12.74 7.80
CA ALA A 54 -7.91 -13.19 6.45
C ALA A 54 -8.83 -12.20 5.71
N GLY A 55 -8.49 -11.87 4.48
CA GLY A 55 -9.16 -10.87 3.64
C GLY A 55 -8.54 -9.46 3.71
N ASP A 56 -7.59 -9.22 4.63
CA ASP A 56 -6.81 -7.99 4.65
C ASP A 56 -5.80 -7.95 3.49
N ILE A 57 -5.44 -6.74 3.07
CA ILE A 57 -4.57 -6.49 1.91
C ILE A 57 -3.33 -5.72 2.36
N LEU A 58 -2.16 -6.24 2.00
CA LEU A 58 -0.88 -5.53 2.06
C LEU A 58 -0.51 -5.04 0.65
N ILE A 59 -0.21 -3.75 0.53
CA ILE A 59 0.20 -3.12 -0.72
C ILE A 59 1.65 -2.66 -0.57
N ASP A 60 2.56 -3.14 -1.42
CA ASP A 60 3.93 -2.61 -1.51
C ASP A 60 4.01 -1.61 -2.67
N GLY A 61 4.03 -0.32 -2.33
CA GLY A 61 4.21 0.76 -3.31
C GLY A 61 5.66 1.21 -3.47
N GLY A 62 6.60 0.48 -2.86
CA GLY A 62 8.02 0.79 -2.87
C GLY A 62 8.72 0.39 -4.17
N ASN A 63 10.06 0.39 -4.12
CA ASN A 63 10.90 -0.05 -5.24
C ASN A 63 11.46 -1.45 -4.98
N SER A 64 10.59 -2.37 -4.62
CA SER A 64 10.95 -3.77 -4.39
C SER A 64 11.20 -4.52 -5.71
N TYR A 65 11.94 -5.63 -5.62
CA TYR A 65 12.22 -6.47 -6.77
C TYR A 65 11.12 -7.52 -6.92
N TYR A 66 10.53 -7.64 -8.11
CA TYR A 66 9.34 -8.47 -8.34
C TYR A 66 9.46 -9.94 -7.89
N HIS A 67 10.67 -10.52 -7.84
CA HIS A 67 10.85 -11.87 -7.29
C HIS A 67 10.59 -11.94 -5.77
N ASP A 68 10.89 -10.88 -5.04
CA ASP A 68 10.51 -10.76 -3.62
C ASP A 68 8.99 -10.66 -3.48
N ASP A 69 8.32 -9.93 -4.37
CA ASP A 69 6.87 -9.76 -4.37
C ASP A 69 6.14 -11.09 -4.60
N ILE A 70 6.61 -11.90 -5.56
CA ILE A 70 6.12 -13.27 -5.78
C ILE A 70 6.28 -14.13 -4.52
N ARG A 71 7.45 -14.06 -3.87
CA ARG A 71 7.73 -14.81 -2.64
C ARG A 71 6.82 -14.36 -1.49
N ARG A 72 6.62 -13.06 -1.31
CA ARG A 72 5.77 -12.46 -0.27
C ARG A 72 4.32 -12.84 -0.46
N ALA A 73 3.80 -12.69 -1.69
CA ALA A 73 2.44 -13.11 -2.04
C ALA A 73 2.21 -14.59 -1.71
N GLY A 74 3.17 -15.46 -2.07
CA GLY A 74 3.12 -16.89 -1.72
C GLY A 74 3.06 -17.14 -0.22
N ALA A 75 3.90 -16.47 0.56
CA ALA A 75 3.97 -16.65 2.02
C ALA A 75 2.73 -16.10 2.77
N LEU A 76 2.09 -15.05 2.23
CA LEU A 76 0.91 -14.42 2.83
C LEU A 76 -0.39 -15.16 2.48
N LYS A 77 -0.42 -15.85 1.33
CA LYS A 77 -1.57 -16.63 0.86
C LYS A 77 -2.03 -17.66 1.88
N ASP A 78 -1.11 -18.37 2.52
CA ASP A 78 -1.43 -19.38 3.54
C ASP A 78 -2.10 -18.80 4.80
N LYS A 79 -1.99 -17.48 4.99
CA LYS A 79 -2.62 -16.73 6.09
C LYS A 79 -3.93 -16.06 5.67
N GLY A 80 -4.33 -16.21 4.40
CA GLY A 80 -5.47 -15.52 3.82
C GLY A 80 -5.26 -14.02 3.68
N ILE A 81 -4.02 -13.53 3.73
CA ILE A 81 -3.68 -12.12 3.54
C ILE A 81 -3.31 -11.91 2.07
N HIS A 82 -3.94 -10.95 1.42
CA HIS A 82 -3.65 -10.61 0.04
C HIS A 82 -2.44 -9.67 -0.06
N TYR A 83 -1.68 -9.82 -1.13
CA TYR A 83 -0.51 -8.98 -1.41
C TYR A 83 -0.65 -8.37 -2.81
N VAL A 84 -0.39 -7.06 -2.89
CA VAL A 84 -0.45 -6.29 -4.14
C VAL A 84 0.84 -5.49 -4.27
N ASP A 85 1.59 -5.70 -5.34
CA ASP A 85 2.74 -4.87 -5.70
C ASP A 85 2.29 -3.71 -6.59
N VAL A 86 2.73 -2.50 -6.30
CA VAL A 86 2.39 -1.29 -7.07
C VAL A 86 3.66 -0.53 -7.41
N GLY A 87 4.11 -0.64 -8.65
CA GLY A 87 5.15 0.23 -9.17
C GLY A 87 4.62 1.65 -9.34
N VAL A 88 5.16 2.61 -8.59
CA VAL A 88 4.73 4.01 -8.61
C VAL A 88 5.74 4.90 -9.35
N SER A 89 5.28 5.65 -10.34
CA SER A 89 6.06 6.63 -11.10
C SER A 89 5.39 8.01 -11.11
N GLY A 90 6.20 9.07 -11.24
CA GLY A 90 5.77 10.48 -11.21
C GLY A 90 6.48 11.32 -10.13
N GLY A 91 7.00 10.67 -9.09
CA GLY A 91 7.77 11.32 -8.03
C GLY A 91 6.98 12.43 -7.32
N VAL A 92 7.66 13.54 -7.01
CA VAL A 92 7.05 14.67 -6.29
C VAL A 92 5.89 15.33 -7.04
N TRP A 93 5.85 15.21 -8.37
CA TRP A 93 4.82 15.81 -9.21
C TRP A 93 3.48 15.08 -9.15
N GLY A 94 3.49 13.83 -8.68
CA GLY A 94 2.27 13.03 -8.61
C GLY A 94 1.25 13.56 -7.60
N LEU A 95 1.66 14.40 -6.64
CA LEU A 95 0.73 15.06 -5.73
C LEU A 95 -0.27 15.95 -6.48
N ASP A 96 0.20 16.68 -7.50
CA ASP A 96 -0.62 17.62 -8.26
C ASP A 96 -1.17 17.00 -9.56
N ARG A 97 -0.44 16.05 -10.15
CA ARG A 97 -0.72 15.50 -11.50
C ARG A 97 -1.20 14.06 -11.52
N GLY A 98 -1.19 13.39 -10.37
CA GLY A 98 -1.40 11.96 -10.25
C GLY A 98 -0.15 11.12 -10.56
N TYR A 99 -0.19 9.88 -10.11
CA TYR A 99 0.88 8.89 -10.20
C TYR A 99 0.58 7.84 -11.26
N CYS A 100 1.53 7.55 -12.13
CA CYS A 100 1.45 6.35 -12.97
C CYS A 100 1.67 5.13 -12.06
N MET A 101 0.72 4.19 -12.07
CA MET A 101 0.76 2.99 -11.23
C MET A 101 0.67 1.73 -12.08
N MET A 102 1.60 0.81 -11.85
CA MET A 102 1.64 -0.51 -12.46
C MET A 102 1.35 -1.53 -11.36
N ILE A 103 0.20 -2.20 -11.44
CA ILE A 103 -0.38 -2.96 -10.33
C ILE A 103 -0.30 -4.45 -10.63
N GLY A 104 0.34 -5.22 -9.74
CA GLY A 104 0.36 -6.67 -9.71
C GLY A 104 -0.44 -7.20 -8.51
N GLY A 105 -1.25 -8.25 -8.72
CA GLY A 105 -2.09 -8.83 -7.67
C GLY A 105 -3.23 -9.70 -8.21
N GLU A 106 -4.06 -10.21 -7.31
CA GLU A 106 -5.29 -10.96 -7.65
C GLU A 106 -6.37 -10.00 -8.21
N ASP A 107 -7.08 -10.40 -9.28
CA ASP A 107 -7.99 -9.52 -10.03
C ASP A 107 -9.09 -8.89 -9.15
N ASP A 108 -9.69 -9.67 -8.25
CA ASP A 108 -10.76 -9.23 -7.35
C ASP A 108 -10.24 -8.31 -6.23
N VAL A 109 -9.05 -8.59 -5.72
CA VAL A 109 -8.35 -7.76 -4.75
C VAL A 109 -7.98 -6.40 -5.36
N VAL A 110 -7.44 -6.40 -6.58
CA VAL A 110 -7.10 -5.17 -7.32
C VAL A 110 -8.36 -4.37 -7.65
N ALA A 111 -9.43 -5.04 -8.10
CA ALA A 111 -10.71 -4.38 -8.39
C ALA A 111 -11.30 -3.70 -7.16
N ARG A 112 -11.12 -4.27 -5.96
CA ARG A 112 -11.56 -3.66 -4.71
C ARG A 112 -10.77 -2.38 -4.36
N LEU A 113 -9.50 -2.30 -4.74
CA LEU A 113 -8.65 -1.13 -4.54
C LEU A 113 -8.80 -0.05 -5.62
N ASP A 114 -9.55 -0.32 -6.69
CA ASP A 114 -9.77 0.57 -7.83
C ASP A 114 -10.15 2.03 -7.44
N PRO A 115 -10.99 2.30 -6.43
CA PRO A 115 -11.28 3.68 -6.01
C PRO A 115 -10.03 4.44 -5.51
N ILE A 116 -9.10 3.74 -4.85
CA ILE A 116 -7.84 4.31 -4.38
C ILE A 116 -6.96 4.63 -5.58
N PHE A 117 -6.83 3.67 -6.51
CA PHE A 117 -6.01 3.86 -7.71
C PHE A 117 -6.55 4.97 -8.61
N LYS A 118 -7.86 5.08 -8.80
CA LYS A 118 -8.47 6.20 -9.55
C LYS A 118 -8.20 7.56 -8.92
N THR A 119 -8.15 7.62 -7.59
CA THR A 119 -7.85 8.88 -6.87
C THR A 119 -6.38 9.28 -7.04
N LEU A 120 -5.48 8.30 -7.06
CA LEU A 120 -4.04 8.54 -7.17
C LEU A 120 -3.56 8.70 -8.62
N ALA A 121 -4.24 8.10 -9.60
CA ALA A 121 -3.84 8.16 -11.00
C ALA A 121 -4.12 9.54 -11.63
N PRO A 122 -3.38 9.92 -12.69
CA PRO A 122 -3.79 11.04 -13.54
C PRO A 122 -5.20 10.78 -14.09
N GLY A 123 -6.02 11.81 -14.14
CA GLY A 123 -7.32 11.72 -14.82
C GLY A 123 -7.14 11.30 -16.28
N VAL A 124 -8.11 10.55 -16.82
CA VAL A 124 -8.03 10.05 -18.22
C VAL A 124 -7.90 11.20 -19.24
N ASP A 125 -8.37 12.40 -18.88
CA ASP A 125 -8.32 13.59 -19.73
C ASP A 125 -6.94 14.28 -19.74
N GLU A 126 -6.04 13.93 -18.83
CA GLU A 126 -4.70 14.55 -18.70
C GLU A 126 -3.75 14.14 -19.83
N ALA A 127 -3.99 12.99 -20.47
CA ALA A 127 -3.19 12.53 -21.61
C ALA A 127 -4.03 11.68 -22.58
N PRO A 128 -3.91 11.90 -23.91
CA PRO A 128 -4.58 11.07 -24.89
C PRO A 128 -4.09 9.62 -24.82
N ARG A 129 -5.02 8.67 -24.91
CA ARG A 129 -4.69 7.24 -25.03
C ARG A 129 -3.92 7.01 -26.32
N THR A 130 -2.74 6.41 -26.20
CA THR A 130 -1.93 5.92 -27.32
C THR A 130 -2.40 4.56 -27.79
#